data_AF-A0A565BEF8-F1
#
_entry.id   AF-A0A565BEF8-F1
#
_cell.length_a   1.000
_cell.length_b   1.000
_cell.length_c   1.000
_cell.angle_alpha   90.00
_cell.angle_beta   90.00
_cell.angle_gamma   90.00
#
_symmetry.space_group_name_H-M   'P 1'
#
loop_
_entity.id
_entity.type
_entity.pdbx_description
1 polymer ?
#
loop_
_entity_poly.entity_id
_entity_poly.type
_entity_poly.pdbx_seq_one_letter_code
_entity_poly.pdbx_strand_id
1 'polypeptide(L)'
;MKNNTNTNLILFHHHTPLTSKSASAVAAANHHRRTVFVDENPYAVSKFEQTNPGVEAYDVVYSTKVSQAGKLLGYYKTRPECRPVQNLLFSDCKLGINDLPNFVYEIDWDVILIDGPRGYAADSPGRMAPIFTSAVLAKSKDSGKKKTKNTTDVFVHEFGRKLERVYSEEFLCEENLREVVGDLGHFVVAAEEGENQGFGFCRNSTKLTEVFTPVSGGDEEVGADED
;
A
#
# COMPACT_ATOMS: atom_id res chain seq x y z
N MET A 1 -19.50 17.62 21.80
CA MET A 1 -18.96 16.29 22.15
C MET A 1 -18.01 15.89 21.03
N LYS A 2 -16.69 15.97 21.24
CA LYS A 2 -15.72 15.49 20.26
C LYS A 2 -15.76 13.96 20.31
N ASN A 3 -16.27 13.32 19.26
CA ASN A 3 -16.19 11.86 19.13
C ASN A 3 -14.71 11.50 19.09
N ASN A 4 -14.21 11.03 20.24
CA ASN A 4 -12.81 10.73 20.46
C ASN A 4 -12.57 9.28 19.98
N THR A 5 -12.46 9.10 18.67
CA THR A 5 -12.04 7.81 18.11
C THR A 5 -10.52 7.76 18.12
N ASN A 6 -9.97 6.78 18.82
CA ASN A 6 -8.54 6.48 18.84
C ASN A 6 -8.13 5.99 17.44
N THR A 7 -7.20 6.67 16.76
CA THR A 7 -6.80 6.37 15.38
C THR A 7 -5.35 5.88 15.31
N ASN A 8 -5.15 4.60 15.00
CA ASN A 8 -3.86 4.08 14.55
C ASN A 8 -3.67 4.47 13.08
N LEU A 9 -2.56 5.14 12.77
CA LEU A 9 -2.22 5.59 11.42
C LEU A 9 -0.88 5.01 10.96
N ILE A 10 -0.84 4.43 9.76
CA ILE A 10 0.40 4.10 9.06
C ILE A 10 0.47 4.87 7.73
N LEU A 11 1.65 5.43 7.45
CA LEU A 11 1.93 6.22 6.26
C LEU A 11 3.09 5.59 5.49
N PHE A 12 2.82 5.09 4.29
CA PHE A 12 3.85 4.76 3.31
C PHE A 12 4.21 6.04 2.55
N HIS A 13 5.40 6.57 2.78
CA HIS A 13 5.89 7.84 2.27
C HIS A 13 6.88 7.64 1.12
N HIS A 14 7.07 8.72 0.35
CA HIS A 14 8.26 8.88 -0.48
C HIS A 14 8.89 10.25 -0.22
N HIS A 15 10.22 10.27 -0.11
CA HIS A 15 10.92 11.48 0.29
C HIS A 15 10.81 12.65 -0.70
N THR A 16 10.02 13.68 -0.39
CA THR A 16 10.17 15.05 -0.94
C THR A 16 9.94 16.08 0.17
N PRO A 17 10.45 17.32 0.04
CA PRO A 17 10.20 18.36 1.04
C PRO A 17 8.71 18.67 1.25
N LEU A 18 7.90 18.61 0.18
CA LEU A 18 6.47 18.89 0.25
C LEU A 18 5.73 17.75 0.97
N THR A 19 5.98 16.51 0.57
CA THR A 19 5.36 15.33 1.17
C THR A 19 5.77 15.15 2.63
N SER A 20 7.01 15.50 2.99
CA SER A 20 7.49 15.46 4.39
C SER A 20 6.75 16.46 5.29
N LYS A 21 6.44 17.66 4.78
CA LYS A 21 5.65 18.66 5.52
C LYS A 21 4.21 18.20 5.71
N SER A 22 3.59 17.65 4.67
CA SER A 22 2.25 17.08 4.74
C SER A 22 2.20 15.92 5.74
N ALA A 23 3.16 15.00 5.67
CA ALA A 23 3.30 13.89 6.60
C ALA A 23 3.45 14.36 8.05
N SER A 24 4.27 15.40 8.30
CA SER A 24 4.44 15.98 9.63
C SER A 24 3.14 16.64 10.13
N ALA A 25 2.38 17.31 9.25
CA ALA A 25 1.09 17.88 9.60
C ALA A 25 0.04 16.80 9.93
N VAL A 26 0.03 15.69 9.18
CA VAL A 26 -0.82 14.53 9.46
C VAL A 26 -0.46 13.89 10.80
N ALA A 27 0.83 13.68 11.05
CA ALA A 27 1.32 13.14 12.31
C ALA A 27 0.97 14.05 13.50
N ALA A 28 1.13 15.36 13.33
CA ALA A 28 0.69 16.34 14.31
C ALA A 28 -0.82 16.25 14.55
N ALA A 29 -1.66 16.22 13.51
CA ALA A 29 -3.10 16.07 13.71
C ALA A 29 -3.50 14.82 14.52
N ASN A 30 -2.66 13.77 14.55
CA ASN A 30 -2.86 12.54 15.33
C ASN A 30 -2.17 12.55 16.72
N HIS A 31 -2.14 13.68 17.42
CA HIS A 31 -1.38 13.94 18.67
C HIS A 31 -1.58 12.99 19.88
N HIS A 32 -2.46 11.97 19.83
CA HIS A 32 -2.76 11.11 20.98
C HIS A 32 -2.67 9.60 20.70
N ARG A 33 -2.17 9.18 19.54
CA ARG A 33 -2.16 7.77 19.12
C ARG A 33 -0.95 7.40 18.26
N ARG A 34 -0.80 6.10 18.02
CA ARG A 34 0.34 5.53 17.29
C ARG A 34 0.27 5.95 15.83
N THR A 35 1.33 6.63 15.41
CA THR A 35 1.60 6.95 14.01
C THR A 35 2.87 6.23 13.61
N VAL A 36 2.82 5.44 12.54
CA VAL A 36 3.97 4.77 11.95
C VAL A 36 4.25 5.38 10.57
N PHE A 37 5.49 5.77 10.36
CA PHE A 37 5.98 6.29 9.09
C PHE A 37 6.90 5.25 8.43
N VAL A 38 6.70 5.01 7.14
CA VAL A 38 7.46 4.01 6.38
C VAL A 38 8.01 4.69 5.13
N ASP A 39 9.31 4.62 4.87
CA ASP A 39 9.93 5.18 3.66
C ASP A 39 11.11 4.33 3.19
N GLU A 40 11.42 4.29 1.90
CA GLU A 40 12.58 3.54 1.40
C GLU A 40 13.95 4.16 1.72
N ASN A 41 14.00 5.40 2.19
CA ASN A 41 15.21 6.16 2.43
C ASN A 41 15.48 6.28 3.95
N PRO A 42 16.53 5.61 4.46
CA PRO A 42 16.85 5.64 5.90
C PRO A 42 17.19 7.06 6.41
N TYR A 43 17.68 7.96 5.54
CA TYR A 43 17.88 9.36 5.90
C TYR A 43 16.55 10.10 6.09
N ALA A 44 15.55 9.81 5.25
CA ALA A 44 14.22 10.39 5.39
C ALA A 44 13.56 9.93 6.69
N VAL A 45 13.67 8.63 7.01
CA VAL A 45 13.22 8.03 8.26
C VAL A 45 13.83 8.72 9.47
N SER A 46 15.17 8.74 9.57
CA SER A 46 15.87 9.36 10.70
C SER A 46 15.52 10.85 10.86
N LYS A 47 15.43 11.59 9.76
CA LYS A 47 15.04 13.00 9.78
C LYS A 47 13.59 13.18 10.24
N PHE A 48 12.68 12.31 9.81
CA PHE A 48 11.27 12.40 10.16
C PHE A 48 11.05 12.18 11.66
N GLU A 49 11.72 11.19 12.27
CA GLU A 49 11.65 10.96 13.72
C GLU A 49 12.19 12.14 14.52
N GLN A 50 13.32 12.72 14.10
CA GLN A 50 13.92 13.88 14.76
C GLN A 50 12.98 15.10 14.77
N THR A 51 12.21 15.30 13.69
CA THR A 51 11.30 16.46 13.57
C THR A 51 9.90 16.20 14.11
N ASN A 52 9.53 14.94 14.38
CA ASN A 52 8.19 14.55 14.83
C ASN A 52 8.25 13.68 16.09
N PRO A 53 8.45 14.29 17.28
CA PRO A 53 8.51 13.55 18.54
C PRO A 53 7.26 12.70 18.78
N GLY A 54 7.45 11.41 19.07
CA GLY A 54 6.37 10.46 19.34
C GLY A 54 5.84 9.71 18.10
N VAL A 55 6.38 9.98 16.91
CA VAL A 55 6.20 9.11 15.74
C VAL A 55 7.25 8.00 15.74
N GLU A 56 6.86 6.81 15.31
CA GLU A 56 7.76 5.70 15.01
C GLU A 56 8.01 5.67 13.50
N ALA A 57 9.25 5.66 13.04
CA ALA A 57 9.56 5.58 11.62
C ALA A 57 10.47 4.39 11.29
N TYR A 58 10.23 3.75 10.15
CA TYR A 58 10.97 2.56 9.73
C TYR A 58 11.30 2.65 8.24
N ASP A 59 12.51 2.22 7.87
CA ASP A 59 12.85 2.02 6.47
C ASP A 59 12.43 0.63 5.99
N VAL A 60 12.09 0.53 4.71
CA VAL A 60 11.73 -0.73 4.04
C VAL A 60 12.39 -0.84 2.68
N VAL A 61 12.60 -2.07 2.23
CA VAL A 61 13.13 -2.37 0.90
C VAL A 61 12.01 -2.89 0.00
N TYR A 62 11.55 -2.03 -0.90
CA TYR A 62 10.58 -2.44 -1.92
C TYR A 62 11.25 -3.31 -3.00
N SER A 63 10.86 -4.58 -3.06
CA SER A 63 11.39 -5.57 -4.01
C SER A 63 10.75 -5.51 -5.41
N THR A 64 9.59 -4.87 -5.54
CA THR A 64 8.83 -4.75 -6.80
C THR A 64 9.25 -3.53 -7.61
N LYS A 65 9.27 -3.64 -8.94
CA LYS A 65 9.52 -2.52 -9.87
C LYS A 65 8.30 -2.18 -10.71
N VAL A 66 8.15 -0.90 -11.10
CA VAL A 66 7.04 -0.42 -11.96
C VAL A 66 6.88 -1.26 -13.24
N SER A 67 8.00 -1.62 -13.88
CA SER A 67 8.03 -2.48 -15.08
C SER A 67 7.43 -3.87 -14.88
N GLN A 68 7.33 -4.34 -13.63
CA GLN A 68 6.82 -5.66 -13.28
C GLN A 68 5.31 -5.66 -13.01
N ALA A 69 4.64 -4.50 -12.97
CA ALA A 69 3.24 -4.34 -12.56
C ALA A 69 2.30 -5.36 -13.24
N GLY A 70 2.32 -5.43 -14.57
CA GLY A 70 1.48 -6.39 -15.31
C GLY A 70 1.77 -7.86 -14.95
N LYS A 71 3.06 -8.22 -14.82
CA LYS A 71 3.47 -9.60 -14.47
C LYS A 71 3.06 -9.96 -13.04
N LEU A 72 3.14 -9.00 -12.11
CA LEU A 72 2.77 -9.20 -10.71
C LEU A 72 1.24 -9.38 -10.53
N LEU A 73 0.42 -8.73 -11.35
CA LEU A 73 -1.03 -8.99 -11.39
C LEU A 73 -1.37 -10.40 -11.91
N GLY A 74 -0.62 -10.90 -12.90
CA GLY A 74 -0.75 -12.30 -13.31
C GLY A 74 -0.24 -13.27 -12.24
N TYR A 75 0.86 -12.92 -11.57
CA TYR A 75 1.47 -13.71 -10.51
C TYR A 75 0.50 -13.98 -9.36
N TYR A 76 -0.05 -12.94 -8.71
CA TYR A 76 -0.80 -13.15 -7.46
C TYR A 76 -2.06 -14.03 -7.65
N LYS A 77 -2.70 -13.97 -8.82
CA LYS A 77 -3.88 -14.81 -9.17
C LYS A 77 -3.59 -16.32 -9.12
N THR A 78 -2.32 -16.70 -9.26
CA THR A 78 -1.88 -18.11 -9.28
C THR A 78 -1.21 -18.55 -7.98
N ARG A 79 -1.18 -17.68 -6.97
CA ARG A 79 -0.31 -17.82 -5.80
C ARG A 79 -1.16 -17.85 -4.53
N PRO A 80 -1.35 -19.02 -3.91
CA PRO A 80 -2.21 -19.16 -2.74
C PRO A 80 -1.72 -18.36 -1.53
N GLU A 81 -0.41 -18.04 -1.47
CA GLU A 81 0.17 -17.17 -0.46
C GLU A 81 -0.29 -15.70 -0.62
N CYS A 82 -0.65 -15.27 -1.83
CA CYS A 82 -1.12 -13.91 -2.11
C CYS A 82 -2.63 -13.77 -1.94
N ARG A 83 -3.13 -13.99 -0.72
CA ARG A 83 -4.58 -13.95 -0.40
C ARG A 83 -4.97 -12.76 0.48
N PRO A 84 -6.26 -12.36 0.52
CA PRO A 84 -6.67 -11.16 1.22
C PRO A 84 -6.47 -11.21 2.73
N VAL A 85 -6.67 -12.38 3.34
CA VAL A 85 -6.38 -12.63 4.75
C VAL A 85 -5.18 -13.57 4.86
N GLN A 86 -4.05 -13.04 5.32
CA GLN A 86 -2.79 -13.78 5.42
C GLN A 86 -1.88 -13.19 6.50
N ASN A 87 -0.89 -13.98 6.93
CA ASN A 87 0.18 -13.47 7.77
C ASN A 87 1.32 -12.95 6.90
N LEU A 88 1.42 -11.63 6.74
CA LEU A 88 2.45 -10.98 5.92
C LEU A 88 3.87 -11.22 6.44
N LEU A 89 4.05 -11.38 7.76
CA LEU A 89 5.37 -11.61 8.37
C LEU A 89 6.05 -12.90 7.86
N PHE A 90 5.24 -13.91 7.49
CA PHE A 90 5.73 -15.19 6.97
C PHE A 90 5.25 -15.47 5.54
N SER A 91 4.81 -14.43 4.82
CA SER A 91 4.31 -14.60 3.45
C SER A 91 5.46 -14.56 2.45
N ASP A 92 5.45 -15.53 1.52
CA ASP A 92 6.31 -15.53 0.33
C ASP A 92 5.71 -14.72 -0.83
N CYS A 93 4.57 -14.04 -0.61
CA CYS A 93 3.94 -13.24 -1.64
C CYS A 93 4.82 -12.04 -2.01
N LYS A 94 5.31 -12.00 -3.25
CA LYS A 94 6.16 -10.91 -3.78
C LYS A 94 5.56 -9.50 -3.73
N LEU A 95 4.25 -9.39 -3.54
CA LEU A 95 3.55 -8.11 -3.38
C LEU A 95 3.47 -7.66 -1.91
N GLY A 96 3.73 -8.54 -0.95
CA GLY A 96 3.70 -8.22 0.47
C GLY A 96 5.00 -7.57 0.92
N ILE A 97 4.89 -6.54 1.77
CA ILE A 97 6.00 -5.99 2.53
C ILE A 97 6.12 -6.82 3.81
N ASN A 98 7.18 -7.62 3.93
CA ASN A 98 7.41 -8.56 5.05
C ASN A 98 8.60 -8.16 5.96
N ASP A 99 9.21 -7.01 5.71
CA ASP A 99 10.37 -6.46 6.43
C ASP A 99 9.98 -5.33 7.41
N LEU A 100 8.70 -5.14 7.70
CA LEU A 100 8.24 -4.21 8.74
C LEU A 100 8.37 -4.84 10.14
N PRO A 101 8.48 -4.02 11.20
CA PRO A 101 8.46 -4.53 12.56
C PRO A 101 7.20 -5.36 12.86
N ASN A 102 7.34 -6.48 13.56
CA ASN A 102 6.25 -7.45 13.80
C ASN A 102 4.95 -6.82 14.28
N PHE A 103 5.04 -5.81 15.16
CA PHE A 103 3.86 -5.16 15.74
C PHE A 103 2.99 -4.46 14.67
N VAL A 104 3.55 -4.06 13.52
CA VAL A 104 2.80 -3.41 12.43
C VAL A 104 1.73 -4.33 11.87
N TYR A 105 1.99 -5.63 11.83
CA TYR A 105 1.06 -6.66 11.37
C TYR A 105 -0.01 -7.03 12.41
N GLU A 106 0.20 -6.67 13.67
CA GLU A 106 -0.71 -6.96 14.79
C GLU A 106 -1.63 -5.77 15.13
N ILE A 107 -1.34 -4.59 14.59
CA ILE A 107 -2.16 -3.40 14.79
C ILE A 107 -3.36 -3.42 13.86
N ASP A 108 -4.57 -3.29 14.42
CA ASP A 108 -5.71 -2.88 13.59
C ASP A 108 -5.57 -1.39 13.29
N TRP A 109 -5.14 -1.10 12.06
CA TRP A 109 -5.04 0.25 11.53
C TRP A 109 -6.43 0.84 11.30
N ASP A 110 -6.61 2.10 11.70
CA ASP A 110 -7.85 2.84 11.45
C ASP A 110 -7.75 3.61 10.13
N VAL A 111 -6.55 4.13 9.85
CA VAL A 111 -6.21 4.86 8.63
C VAL A 111 -4.88 4.36 8.08
N ILE A 112 -4.82 4.17 6.77
CA ILE A 112 -3.60 3.90 6.02
C ILE A 112 -3.48 4.95 4.91
N LEU A 113 -2.36 5.65 4.84
CA LEU A 113 -2.06 6.60 3.77
C LEU A 113 -0.91 6.07 2.91
N ILE A 114 -1.17 5.94 1.61
CA ILE A 114 -0.23 5.43 0.62
C ILE A 114 0.20 6.59 -0.27
N ASP A 115 1.32 7.21 0.09
CA ASP A 115 1.93 8.32 -0.63
C ASP A 115 3.20 7.89 -1.37
N GLY A 116 3.90 6.84 -0.96
CA GLY A 116 5.10 6.33 -1.63
C GLY A 116 5.12 4.83 -1.87
N PRO A 117 6.15 4.32 -2.59
CA PRO A 117 7.28 5.04 -3.19
C PRO A 117 6.91 5.80 -4.48
N ARG A 118 7.80 6.66 -5.02
CA ARG A 118 7.52 7.54 -6.18
C ARG A 118 6.99 6.82 -7.43
N GLY A 119 7.65 5.74 -7.85
CA GLY A 119 7.19 4.92 -8.98
C GLY A 119 7.11 5.57 -10.36
N TYR A 120 7.92 6.58 -10.70
CA TYR A 120 7.89 7.21 -12.03
C TYR A 120 8.75 6.52 -13.09
N ALA A 121 9.82 5.80 -12.70
CA ALA A 121 10.69 5.11 -13.63
C ALA A 121 10.45 3.60 -13.62
N ALA A 122 10.60 2.96 -14.78
CA ALA A 122 10.34 1.53 -14.98
C ALA A 122 11.11 0.63 -13.98
N ASP A 123 12.35 0.99 -13.66
CA ASP A 123 13.20 0.25 -12.71
C ASP A 123 13.07 0.68 -11.26
N SER A 124 12.30 1.72 -10.97
CA SER A 124 12.06 2.16 -9.59
C SER A 124 10.95 1.34 -8.92
N PRO A 125 10.96 1.28 -7.58
CA PRO A 125 9.81 0.84 -6.81
C PRO A 125 8.55 1.67 -7.11
N GLY A 126 7.40 0.99 -7.19
CA GLY A 126 6.08 1.61 -7.30
C GLY A 126 5.17 1.23 -6.14
N ARG A 127 3.97 1.81 -6.10
CA ARG A 127 3.01 1.65 -4.98
C ARG A 127 2.28 0.30 -4.95
N MET A 128 2.68 -0.66 -5.79
CA MET A 128 2.07 -2.00 -5.84
C MET A 128 2.13 -2.71 -4.48
N ALA A 129 3.32 -2.76 -3.88
CA ALA A 129 3.53 -3.44 -2.61
C ALA A 129 2.84 -2.73 -1.43
N PRO A 130 2.91 -1.38 -1.29
CA PRO A 130 2.09 -0.65 -0.33
C PRO A 130 0.58 -0.86 -0.48
N ILE A 131 0.03 -0.84 -1.70
CA ILE A 131 -1.40 -1.04 -1.95
C ILE A 131 -1.82 -2.46 -1.52
N PHE A 132 -1.09 -3.48 -1.97
CA PHE A 132 -1.37 -4.88 -1.59
C PHE A 132 -1.27 -5.10 -0.08
N THR A 133 -0.19 -4.62 0.53
CA THR A 133 0.04 -4.73 1.98
C THR A 133 -1.08 -4.05 2.76
N SER A 134 -1.50 -2.85 2.35
CA SER A 134 -2.59 -2.11 2.97
C SER A 134 -3.93 -2.84 2.88
N ALA A 135 -4.21 -3.48 1.73
CA ALA A 135 -5.40 -4.30 1.56
C ALA A 135 -5.41 -5.49 2.52
N VAL A 136 -4.27 -6.18 2.67
CA VAL A 136 -4.13 -7.31 3.60
C VAL A 136 -4.22 -6.86 5.05
N LEU A 137 -3.58 -5.75 5.43
CA LEU A 137 -3.67 -5.18 6.78
C LEU A 137 -5.12 -4.77 7.13
N ALA A 138 -5.86 -4.21 6.16
CA ALA A 138 -7.25 -3.85 6.36
C ALA A 138 -8.16 -5.08 6.52
N LYS A 139 -7.89 -6.15 5.78
CA LYS A 139 -8.70 -7.38 5.77
C LYS A 139 -8.36 -8.38 6.88
N SER A 140 -7.11 -8.43 7.33
CA SER A 140 -6.59 -9.42 8.29
C SER A 140 -6.76 -9.02 9.77
N LYS A 141 -7.68 -8.08 10.08
CA LYS A 141 -7.89 -7.61 11.46
C LYS A 141 -8.24 -8.77 12.41
N ASP A 142 -7.77 -8.66 13.65
CA ASP A 142 -7.97 -9.66 14.68
C ASP A 142 -9.47 -9.82 14.99
N SER A 143 -10.06 -10.89 14.48
CA SER A 143 -11.48 -11.23 14.62
C SER A 143 -11.89 -11.49 16.09
N GLY A 144 -10.93 -11.56 17.01
CA GLY A 144 -11.15 -11.85 18.43
C GLY A 144 -11.46 -10.63 19.30
N LYS A 145 -11.12 -9.40 18.86
CA LYS A 145 -11.39 -8.17 19.64
C LYS A 145 -12.60 -7.46 19.08
N LYS A 146 -13.72 -7.47 19.82
CA LYS A 146 -14.89 -6.63 19.53
C LYS A 146 -14.50 -5.15 19.52
N LYS A 147 -14.14 -4.63 18.35
CA LYS A 147 -14.02 -3.20 18.08
C LYS A 147 -15.34 -2.66 17.54
N THR A 148 -15.57 -1.38 17.81
CA THR A 148 -16.75 -0.62 17.36
C THR A 148 -16.71 -0.28 15.87
N LYS A 149 -15.52 -0.33 15.24
CA LYS A 149 -15.29 -0.07 13.82
C LYS A 149 -14.58 -1.26 13.18
N ASN A 150 -15.24 -1.93 12.23
CA ASN A 150 -14.68 -3.04 11.47
C ASN A 150 -14.15 -2.62 10.08
N THR A 151 -13.84 -1.34 9.91
CA THR A 151 -13.35 -0.78 8.64
C THR A 151 -12.05 -0.04 8.83
N THR A 152 -11.27 0.05 7.76
CA THR A 152 -10.05 0.84 7.64
C THR A 152 -10.24 1.84 6.51
N ASP A 153 -9.92 3.11 6.77
CA ASP A 153 -9.84 4.11 5.73
C ASP A 153 -8.47 4.01 5.04
N VAL A 154 -8.44 3.75 3.73
CA VAL A 154 -7.21 3.67 2.95
C VAL A 154 -7.22 4.80 1.93
N PHE A 155 -6.21 5.65 1.99
CA PHE A 155 -6.03 6.77 1.08
C PHE A 155 -4.85 6.50 0.14
N VAL A 156 -5.09 6.59 -1.16
CA VAL A 156 -4.07 6.36 -2.19
C VAL A 156 -3.81 7.66 -2.93
N HIS A 157 -2.59 8.18 -2.81
CA HIS A 157 -2.17 9.36 -3.54
C HIS A 157 -1.76 9.02 -4.98
N GLU A 158 -1.89 9.99 -5.89
CA GLU A 158 -1.73 9.80 -7.34
C GLU A 158 -2.67 8.75 -7.93
N PHE A 159 -3.89 8.66 -7.40
CA PHE A 159 -4.90 7.66 -7.82
C PHE A 159 -5.24 7.75 -9.32
N GLY A 160 -5.05 8.91 -9.95
CA GLY A 160 -5.24 9.08 -11.40
C GLY A 160 -4.22 8.33 -12.28
N ARG A 161 -3.09 7.89 -11.72
CA ARG A 161 -2.10 7.09 -12.47
C ARG A 161 -2.60 5.67 -12.66
N LYS A 162 -2.35 5.12 -13.85
CA LYS A 162 -2.82 3.76 -14.23
C LYS A 162 -2.40 2.69 -13.22
N LEU A 163 -1.18 2.75 -12.72
CA LEU A 163 -0.66 1.76 -11.78
C LEU A 163 -1.46 1.79 -10.47
N GLU A 164 -1.53 2.95 -9.82
CA GLU A 164 -2.25 3.17 -8.59
C GLU A 164 -3.72 2.82 -8.73
N ARG A 165 -4.37 3.27 -9.80
CA ARG A 165 -5.77 2.97 -10.08
C ARG A 165 -6.03 1.48 -10.15
N VAL A 166 -5.34 0.78 -11.06
CA VAL A 166 -5.58 -0.65 -11.29
C VAL A 166 -5.26 -1.49 -10.07
N TYR A 167 -4.15 -1.20 -9.37
CA TYR A 167 -3.81 -1.93 -8.15
C TYR A 167 -4.81 -1.67 -7.02
N SER A 168 -5.30 -0.44 -6.89
CA SER A 168 -6.29 -0.11 -5.86
C SER A 168 -7.64 -0.74 -6.15
N GLU A 169 -8.11 -0.67 -7.40
CA GLU A 169 -9.35 -1.33 -7.84
C GLU A 169 -9.28 -2.86 -7.69
N GLU A 170 -8.10 -3.47 -7.86
CA GLU A 170 -7.90 -4.91 -7.70
C GLU A 170 -7.78 -5.36 -6.23
N PHE A 171 -7.09 -4.61 -5.37
CA PHE A 171 -6.79 -5.05 -4.00
C PHE A 171 -7.62 -4.35 -2.93
N LEU A 172 -7.90 -3.06 -3.09
CA LEU A 172 -8.79 -2.30 -2.19
C LEU A 172 -10.25 -2.37 -2.64
N CYS A 173 -10.49 -2.78 -3.88
CA CYS A 173 -11.78 -3.00 -4.52
C CYS A 173 -12.53 -1.73 -4.88
N GLU A 174 -12.96 -1.67 -6.14
CA GLU A 174 -13.77 -0.55 -6.66
C GLU A 174 -15.04 -0.33 -5.82
N GLU A 175 -15.68 -1.41 -5.34
CA GLU A 175 -16.85 -1.32 -4.47
C GLU A 175 -16.61 -0.62 -3.12
N ASN A 176 -15.34 -0.50 -2.69
CA ASN A 176 -14.97 0.18 -1.46
C ASN A 176 -14.55 1.64 -1.68
N LEU A 177 -14.43 2.10 -2.93
CA LEU A 177 -14.10 3.49 -3.27
C LEU A 177 -15.25 4.41 -2.85
N ARG A 178 -14.98 5.38 -1.98
CA ARG A 178 -15.96 6.35 -1.47
C ARG A 178 -15.94 7.64 -2.27
N GLU A 179 -14.76 8.18 -2.48
CA GLU A 179 -14.59 9.43 -3.22
C GLU A 179 -13.17 9.52 -3.79
N VAL A 180 -13.05 10.40 -4.80
CA VAL A 180 -11.77 10.84 -5.35
C VAL A 180 -11.75 12.36 -5.25
N VAL A 181 -10.78 12.90 -4.52
CA VAL A 181 -10.61 14.34 -4.33
C VAL A 181 -9.25 14.74 -4.90
N GLY A 182 -9.27 15.38 -6.08
CA GLY A 182 -8.04 15.63 -6.82
C GLY A 182 -7.35 14.30 -7.19
N ASP A 183 -6.11 14.15 -6.76
CA ASP A 183 -5.30 12.95 -6.99
C ASP A 183 -5.38 11.92 -5.84
N LEU A 184 -6.26 12.10 -4.86
CA LEU A 184 -6.40 11.23 -3.70
C LEU A 184 -7.66 10.35 -3.84
N GLY A 185 -7.48 9.03 -3.87
CA GLY A 185 -8.57 8.06 -3.79
C GLY A 185 -8.79 7.62 -2.34
N HIS A 186 -10.04 7.63 -1.87
CA HIS A 186 -10.43 7.20 -0.52
C HIS A 186 -11.26 5.90 -0.58
N PHE A 187 -10.72 4.85 0.03
CA PHE A 187 -11.36 3.55 0.16
C PHE A 187 -11.75 3.28 1.61
N VAL A 188 -12.91 2.66 1.83
CA VAL A 188 -13.32 2.17 3.15
C VAL A 188 -13.41 0.65 3.08
N VAL A 189 -12.35 -0.01 3.54
CA VAL A 189 -12.19 -1.47 3.44
C VAL A 189 -12.65 -2.12 4.74
N ALA A 190 -13.63 -3.01 4.66
CA ALA A 190 -14.06 -3.82 5.79
C ALA A 190 -13.09 -4.98 6.03
N ALA A 191 -12.91 -5.37 7.29
CA ALA A 191 -12.21 -6.60 7.59
C ALA A 191 -13.02 -7.81 7.14
N GLU A 192 -12.34 -8.92 6.88
CA GLU A 192 -13.02 -10.13 6.43
C GLU A 192 -13.65 -10.86 7.61
N GLU A 193 -14.97 -11.08 7.54
CA GLU A 193 -15.75 -11.78 8.57
C GLU A 193 -16.05 -13.22 8.13
N GLY A 194 -15.65 -14.21 8.95
CA GLY A 194 -16.02 -15.62 8.79
C GLY A 194 -15.00 -16.52 8.05
N GLU A 195 -15.26 -17.83 8.07
CA GLU A 195 -14.35 -18.88 7.55
C GLU A 195 -14.38 -19.04 6.03
N ASN A 196 -15.33 -18.39 5.34
CA ASN A 196 -15.47 -18.52 3.88
C ASN A 196 -14.60 -17.49 3.16
N GLN A 197 -13.29 -17.62 3.35
CA GLN A 197 -12.29 -16.76 2.73
C GLN A 197 -12.16 -17.12 1.24
N GLY A 198 -12.80 -16.34 0.39
CA GLY A 198 -12.53 -16.40 -1.04
C GLY A 198 -11.06 -16.08 -1.33
N PHE A 199 -10.52 -16.63 -2.42
CA PHE A 199 -9.15 -16.32 -2.86
C PHE A 199 -9.01 -14.88 -3.41
N GLY A 200 -10.12 -14.22 -3.77
CA GLY A 200 -10.13 -12.87 -4.34
C GLY A 200 -10.34 -11.78 -3.29
N PHE A 201 -9.77 -10.61 -3.54
CA PHE A 201 -9.93 -9.43 -2.67
C PHE A 201 -11.35 -8.83 -2.75
N CYS A 202 -11.94 -8.84 -3.93
CA CYS A 202 -13.18 -8.14 -4.26
C CYS A 202 -14.34 -9.11 -4.50
N ARG A 203 -15.54 -8.72 -4.09
CA ARG A 203 -16.76 -9.56 -4.20
C ARG A 203 -17.25 -9.62 -5.63
N ASN A 204 -17.13 -8.50 -6.34
CA ASN A 204 -17.41 -8.41 -7.76
C ASN A 204 -16.08 -8.28 -8.49
N SER A 205 -15.57 -9.39 -9.03
CA SER A 205 -14.38 -9.32 -9.87
C SER A 205 -14.78 -8.70 -11.21
N THR A 206 -14.68 -7.38 -11.32
CA THR A 206 -14.70 -6.71 -12.62
C THR A 206 -13.49 -7.25 -13.37
N LYS A 207 -13.71 -7.87 -14.53
CA LYS A 207 -12.59 -8.27 -15.40
C LYS A 207 -11.77 -7.02 -15.67
N LEU A 208 -10.51 -6.98 -15.21
CA LEU A 208 -9.55 -5.93 -15.55
C LEU A 208 -9.66 -5.64 -17.06
N THR A 209 -10.28 -4.51 -17.42
CA THR A 209 -10.42 -4.09 -18.82
C THR A 209 -9.14 -3.45 -19.33
N GLU A 210 -8.24 -3.03 -18.43
CA GLU A 210 -7.01 -2.36 -18.80
C GLU A 210 -5.77 -3.23 -18.56
N VAL A 211 -5.22 -3.76 -19.66
CA VAL A 211 -3.94 -4.48 -19.68
C VAL A 211 -2.80 -3.48 -19.46
N PHE A 212 -1.85 -3.80 -18.57
CA PHE A 212 -0.55 -3.13 -18.55
C PHE A 212 0.21 -3.55 -19.82
N THR A 213 0.29 -2.66 -20.81
CA THR A 213 1.17 -2.88 -21.95
C THR A 213 2.61 -2.82 -21.45
N PRO A 214 3.45 -3.84 -21.74
CA PRO A 214 4.88 -3.73 -21.49
C PRO A 214 5.40 -2.51 -22.24
N VAL A 215 6.15 -1.64 -21.57
CA VAL A 215 6.98 -0.65 -22.27
C VAL A 215 8.04 -1.46 -23.01
N SER A 216 7.88 -1.61 -24.32
CA SER A 216 8.88 -2.19 -25.20
C SER A 216 10.08 -1.25 -25.25
N GLY A 217 11.09 -1.54 -24.41
CA GLY A 217 12.44 -1.02 -24.63
C GLY A 217 12.97 -1.65 -25.91
N GLY A 218 13.36 -0.81 -26.87
CA GLY A 218 14.00 -1.25 -28.10
C GLY A 218 15.44 -1.65 -27.81
N ASP A 219 15.72 -2.94 -27.95
CA ASP A 219 17.08 -3.41 -28.18
C ASP A 219 17.30 -3.39 -29.70
N GLU A 220 17.88 -2.30 -30.20
CA GLU A 220 18.52 -2.31 -31.52
C GLU A 220 19.82 -3.13 -31.38
N GLU A 221 19.77 -4.40 -31.76
CA GLU A 221 21.00 -5.13 -32.07
C GLU A 221 21.59 -4.55 -33.36
N VAL A 222 22.55 -3.63 -33.20
CA VAL A 222 23.51 -3.30 -34.25
C VAL A 222 24.52 -4.45 -34.31
N GLY A 223 24.21 -5.45 -35.14
CA GLY A 223 25.18 -6.44 -35.59
C GLY A 223 26.19 -5.74 -36.51
N ALA A 224 27.43 -5.64 -36.05
CA ALA A 224 28.56 -5.14 -36.79
C ALA A 224 28.92 -6.08 -37.95
N ASP A 225 29.03 -5.51 -39.15
CA ASP A 225 29.81 -6.10 -40.25
C ASP A 225 31.30 -5.88 -39.95
N GLU A 226 32.06 -6.95 -39.69
CA GLU A 226 33.50 -6.99 -39.89
C GLU A 226 33.92 -8.35 -40.50
N ASP A 227 34.58 -8.23 -41.67
CA ASP A 227 35.36 -9.18 -42.52
C ASP A 227 34.67 -10.35 -43.25
#